data_AF-A0A2N2NNH2-F1
#
_entry.id   AF-A0A2N2NNH2-F1
#
_cell.length_a   1.000
_cell.length_b   1.000
_cell.length_c   1.000
_cell.angle_alpha   90.00
_cell.angle_beta   90.00
_cell.angle_gamma   90.00
#
_symmetry.space_group_name_H-M   'P 1'
#
loop_
_entity.id
_entity.type
_entity.pdbx_description
1 polymer ?
#
loop_
_entity_poly.entity_id
_entity_poly.type
_entity_poly.pdbx_seq_one_letter_code
_entity_poly.pdbx_strand_id
1 'polypeptide(L)'
;MFLLGQPNTLPQVFIRSMDHNADLKQLSKFNEDWFKKLDLGQLEEVWFKGSDNNDLQGWILKPPGFDPAKKYPSIMEIHGGPIAQYGNFFMHEFYFLVAKGYVV
;
A
#
# COMPACT_ATOMS: atom_id res chain seq x y z
N MET A 1 -20.40 5.24 -9.23
CA MET A 1 -19.47 6.09 -8.45
C MET A 1 -18.92 5.25 -7.31
N PHE A 2 -17.62 5.32 -7.03
CA PHE A 2 -16.94 4.53 -5.99
C PHE A 2 -15.67 5.23 -5.51
N LEU A 3 -15.13 4.76 -4.38
CA LEU A 3 -13.80 5.17 -3.91
C LEU A 3 -12.75 4.21 -4.46
N LEU A 4 -11.65 4.75 -4.96
CA LEU A 4 -10.49 3.97 -5.37
C LEU A 4 -9.23 4.60 -4.79
N GLY A 5 -8.41 3.78 -4.15
CA GLY A 5 -7.07 4.13 -3.68
C GLY A 5 -6.09 3.03 -4.06
N GLN A 6 -4.81 3.27 -3.80
CA GLN A 6 -3.72 2.29 -3.92
C GLN A 6 -2.89 2.36 -2.63
N PRO A 7 -1.98 1.42 -2.36
CA PRO A 7 -1.09 1.48 -1.21
C PRO A 7 -0.35 2.81 -1.13
N ASN A 8 0.02 3.39 -2.27
CA ASN A 8 0.76 4.64 -2.37
C ASN A 8 -0.08 5.84 -2.83
N THR A 9 -1.41 5.79 -2.69
CA THR A 9 -2.29 6.95 -2.96
C THR A 9 -3.54 6.90 -2.08
N LEU A 10 -3.91 8.04 -1.48
CA LEU A 10 -5.15 8.13 -0.71
C LEU A 10 -6.39 7.98 -1.60
N PRO A 11 -7.46 7.31 -1.12
CA PRO A 11 -8.68 7.12 -1.88
C PRO A 11 -9.28 8.43 -2.42
N GLN A 12 -9.71 8.41 -3.68
CA GLN A 12 -10.46 9.50 -4.34
C GLN A 12 -11.79 8.97 -4.88
N VAL A 13 -12.70 9.89 -5.21
CA VAL A 13 -13.98 9.57 -5.85
C VAL A 13 -13.76 9.36 -7.34
N PHE A 14 -14.21 8.22 -7.86
CA PHE A 14 -14.19 7.88 -9.26
C PHE A 14 -15.59 7.50 -9.78
N ILE A 15 -15.76 7.62 -11.08
CA ILE A 15 -16.92 7.11 -11.81
C ILE A 15 -16.44 6.41 -13.08
N ARG A 16 -17.13 5.33 -13.45
CA ARG A 16 -16.97 4.62 -14.72
C ARG A 16 -18.36 4.34 -15.28
N SER A 17 -18.52 4.48 -16.59
CA SER A 17 -19.72 3.97 -17.27
C SER A 17 -19.75 2.44 -17.21
N MET A 18 -20.93 1.85 -17.33
CA MET A 18 -21.08 0.39 -17.40
C MET A 18 -20.68 -0.19 -18.76
N ASP A 19 -20.45 0.67 -19.75
CA ASP A 19 -19.81 0.26 -21.00
C ASP A 19 -18.37 -0.24 -20.71
N HIS A 20 -18.09 -1.47 -21.12
CA HIS A 20 -16.82 -2.14 -20.86
C HIS A 20 -15.60 -1.38 -21.39
N ASN A 21 -15.78 -0.54 -22.42
CA ASN A 21 -14.71 0.26 -23.01
C ASN A 21 -14.57 1.66 -22.40
N ALA A 22 -15.42 2.03 -21.45
CA ALA A 22 -15.37 3.36 -20.86
C ALA A 22 -14.20 3.51 -19.89
N ASP A 23 -13.48 4.62 -20.03
CA ASP A 23 -12.40 5.02 -19.14
C ASP A 23 -12.88 5.33 -17.73
N LEU A 24 -11.98 5.14 -16.78
CA LEU A 24 -12.17 5.54 -15.40
C LEU A 24 -11.99 7.06 -15.26
N LYS A 25 -13.03 7.78 -14.81
CA LYS A 25 -12.97 9.23 -14.57
C LYS A 25 -12.84 9.54 -13.09
N GLN A 26 -11.76 10.22 -12.73
CA GLN A 26 -11.57 10.77 -11.39
C GLN A 26 -12.36 12.06 -11.21
N LEU A 27 -13.08 12.17 -10.09
CA LEU A 27 -13.94 13.32 -9.78
C LEU A 27 -13.39 14.21 -8.66
N SER A 28 -12.54 13.67 -7.77
CA SER A 28 -11.94 14.43 -6.67
C SER A 28 -10.41 14.35 -6.66
N LYS A 29 -9.76 15.38 -6.12
CA LYS A 29 -8.29 15.47 -5.99
C LYS A 29 -7.85 16.08 -4.66
N PHE A 30 -8.64 15.95 -3.60
CA PHE A 30 -8.52 16.74 -2.38
C PHE A 30 -7.13 16.72 -1.74
N ASN A 31 -6.43 15.58 -1.81
CA ASN A 31 -5.16 15.37 -1.13
C ASN A 31 -3.96 15.31 -2.09
N GLU A 32 -4.16 15.32 -3.41
CA GLU A 32 -3.08 15.00 -4.36
C GLU A 32 -1.87 15.93 -4.26
N ASP A 33 -2.10 17.24 -4.20
CA ASP A 33 -1.02 18.22 -4.25
C ASP A 33 -0.15 18.18 -2.99
N TRP A 34 -0.73 17.83 -1.85
CA TRP A 34 0.01 17.60 -0.63
C TRP A 34 0.71 16.24 -0.66
N PHE A 35 0.00 15.19 -1.07
CA PHE A 35 0.48 13.82 -1.04
C PHE A 35 1.68 13.59 -1.98
N LYS A 36 1.71 14.26 -3.14
CA LYS A 36 2.85 14.26 -4.09
C LYS A 36 4.15 14.82 -3.52
N LYS A 37 4.11 15.50 -2.37
CA LYS A 37 5.29 16.06 -1.70
C LYS A 37 5.91 15.09 -0.68
N LEU A 38 5.27 13.95 -0.44
CA LEU A 38 5.73 12.95 0.53
C LEU A 38 6.61 11.92 -0.16
N ASP A 39 7.73 11.58 0.49
CA ASP A 39 8.44 10.33 0.20
C ASP A 39 7.82 9.23 1.06
N LEU A 40 7.16 8.28 0.41
CA LEU A 40 6.49 7.16 1.07
C LEU A 40 7.40 5.93 1.23
N GLY A 41 8.63 6.01 0.73
CA GLY A 41 9.52 4.86 0.63
C GLY A 41 9.13 3.93 -0.52
N GLN A 42 9.56 2.67 -0.41
CA GLN A 42 9.38 1.67 -1.46
C GLN A 42 8.55 0.49 -0.97
N LEU A 43 7.42 0.24 -1.62
CA LEU A 43 6.62 -0.96 -1.42
C LEU A 43 7.09 -2.07 -2.37
N GLU A 44 7.41 -3.22 -1.81
CA GLU A 44 7.75 -4.44 -2.54
C GLU A 44 6.69 -5.49 -2.26
N GLU A 45 6.06 -6.03 -3.31
CA GLU A 45 5.20 -7.19 -3.19
C GLU A 45 6.05 -8.46 -3.19
N VAL A 46 5.78 -9.37 -2.26
CA VAL A 46 6.52 -10.61 -2.11
C VAL A 46 5.57 -11.81 -2.13
N TRP A 47 6.07 -12.92 -2.67
CA TRP A 47 5.39 -14.21 -2.70
C TRP A 47 6.32 -15.29 -2.18
N PHE A 48 5.81 -16.13 -1.27
CA PHE A 48 6.59 -17.20 -0.66
C PHE A 48 5.73 -18.43 -0.37
N LYS A 49 6.36 -19.59 -0.20
CA LYS A 49 5.67 -20.85 0.10
C LYS A 49 5.36 -20.96 1.58
N GLY A 50 4.09 -21.24 1.91
CA GLY A 50 3.65 -21.62 3.25
C GLY A 50 4.01 -23.07 3.61
N SER A 51 3.70 -23.47 4.84
CA SER A 51 3.95 -24.83 5.35
C SER A 51 3.25 -25.91 4.53
N ASP A 52 2.10 -25.58 3.94
CA ASP A 52 1.29 -26.50 3.12
C ASP A 52 1.61 -26.34 1.62
N ASN A 53 2.75 -25.73 1.28
CA ASN A 53 3.21 -25.45 -0.09
C ASN A 53 2.27 -24.54 -0.91
N ASN A 54 1.35 -23.85 -0.24
CA ASN A 54 0.50 -22.81 -0.81
C ASN A 54 1.30 -21.51 -1.02
N ASP A 55 0.93 -20.74 -2.04
CA ASP A 55 1.49 -19.41 -2.28
C ASP A 55 0.89 -18.40 -1.31
N LEU A 56 1.74 -17.76 -0.52
CA LEU A 56 1.39 -16.69 0.41
C LEU A 56 1.90 -15.36 -0.15
N GLN A 57 1.03 -14.37 -0.14
CA GLN A 57 1.31 -13.00 -0.56
C GLN A 57 1.63 -12.13 0.65
N GLY A 58 2.55 -11.19 0.48
CA GLY A 58 2.83 -10.15 1.45
C GLY A 58 3.41 -8.91 0.80
N TRP A 59 3.72 -7.92 1.64
CA TRP A 59 4.39 -6.70 1.24
C TRP A 59 5.50 -6.37 2.21
N ILE A 60 6.55 -5.72 1.70
CA ILE A 60 7.62 -5.12 2.48
C ILE A 60 7.66 -3.64 2.12
N LEU A 61 7.47 -2.77 3.11
CA LEU A 61 7.56 -1.33 2.95
C LEU A 61 8.87 -0.82 3.57
N LYS A 62 9.74 -0.30 2.70
CA LYS A 62 11.07 0.21 3.05
C LYS A 62 11.02 1.71 3.31
N PRO A 63 11.78 2.24 4.29
CA PRO A 63 11.82 3.66 4.62
C PRO A 63 12.32 4.53 3.45
N PRO A 64 11.92 5.82 3.41
CA PRO A 64 12.56 6.84 2.58
C PRO A 64 14.09 6.78 2.65
N GLY A 65 14.76 6.80 1.49
CA GLY A 65 16.21 6.71 1.41
C GLY A 65 16.82 5.39 1.90
N PHE A 66 16.07 4.27 1.81
CA PHE A 66 16.56 2.94 2.14
C PHE A 66 17.90 2.61 1.47
N ASP A 67 18.84 2.09 2.27
CA ASP A 67 20.16 1.66 1.84
C ASP A 67 20.33 0.16 2.14
N PRO A 68 20.45 -0.70 1.11
CA PRO A 68 20.56 -2.14 1.30
C PRO A 68 21.81 -2.58 2.08
N ALA A 69 22.82 -1.71 2.25
CA ALA A 69 24.01 -2.00 3.05
C ALA A 69 23.81 -1.76 4.56
N LYS A 70 22.68 -1.14 4.97
CA LYS A 70 22.36 -0.84 6.37
C LYS A 70 21.37 -1.84 6.96
N LYS A 71 21.40 -1.97 8.29
CA LYS A 71 20.41 -2.74 9.06
C LYS A 71 19.34 -1.79 9.60
N TYR A 72 18.10 -2.23 9.51
CA TYR A 72 16.93 -1.50 10.00
C TYR A 72 16.15 -2.38 10.99
N PRO A 73 15.52 -1.80 12.03
CA PRO A 73 14.54 -2.53 12.81
C PRO A 73 13.32 -2.87 11.93
N SER A 74 12.72 -4.03 12.14
CA SER A 74 11.50 -4.43 11.43
C SER A 74 10.30 -4.60 12.35
N ILE A 75 9.11 -4.33 11.82
CA ILE A 75 7.83 -4.56 12.49
C ILE A 75 6.98 -5.43 11.56
N MET A 76 6.54 -6.60 12.03
CA MET A 76 5.61 -7.45 11.29
C MET A 76 4.17 -7.07 11.66
N GLU A 77 3.43 -6.55 10.69
CA GLU A 77 2.01 -6.22 10.85
C GLU A 77 1.13 -7.42 10.54
N ILE A 78 0.21 -7.74 11.46
CA ILE A 78 -0.70 -8.87 11.34
C ILE A 78 -2.12 -8.33 11.30
N HIS A 79 -2.85 -8.61 10.22
CA HIS A 79 -4.23 -8.16 10.09
C HIS A 79 -5.14 -8.82 11.16
N GLY A 80 -6.28 -8.19 11.44
CA GLY A 80 -7.29 -8.76 12.35
C GLY A 80 -8.07 -9.94 11.74
N GLY A 81 -8.87 -10.62 12.58
CA GLY A 81 -9.70 -11.77 12.20
C GLY A 81 -8.88 -12.98 11.70
N PRO A 82 -9.54 -14.06 11.21
CA PRO A 82 -8.86 -15.10 10.45
C PRO A 82 -9.13 -15.02 8.94
N ILE A 83 -10.15 -14.27 8.52
CA ILE A 83 -10.60 -14.18 7.11
C ILE A 83 -10.44 -12.78 6.50
N ALA A 84 -9.91 -11.82 7.26
CA ALA A 84 -9.54 -10.54 6.67
C ALA A 84 -8.26 -10.71 5.87
N GLN A 85 -7.96 -9.71 5.04
CA GLN A 85 -6.72 -9.66 4.27
C GLN A 85 -6.20 -8.24 4.28
N TYR A 86 -4.87 -8.11 4.33
CA TYR A 86 -4.26 -6.93 3.73
C TYR A 86 -4.40 -7.01 2.21
N GLY A 87 -4.30 -5.86 1.57
CA GLY A 87 -4.49 -5.76 0.14
C GLY A 87 -4.03 -4.42 -0.39
N ASN A 88 -4.49 -4.11 -1.59
CA ASN A 88 -3.98 -2.99 -2.37
C ASN A 88 -4.61 -1.63 -1.96
N PHE A 89 -4.42 -1.21 -0.69
CA PHE A 89 -4.95 0.05 -0.16
C PHE A 89 -4.01 0.71 0.85
N PHE A 90 -4.15 2.04 1.01
CA PHE A 90 -3.29 2.85 1.88
C PHE A 90 -3.53 2.55 3.36
N MET A 91 -2.47 2.25 4.10
CA MET A 91 -2.48 2.03 5.55
C MET A 91 -1.63 3.08 6.25
N HIS A 92 -2.28 4.02 6.94
CA HIS A 92 -1.60 5.14 7.58
C HIS A 92 -0.49 4.69 8.56
N GLU A 93 -0.78 3.69 9.40
CA GLU A 93 0.15 3.22 10.42
C GLU A 93 1.46 2.68 9.82
N PHE A 94 1.38 1.96 8.70
CA PHE A 94 2.57 1.39 8.05
C PHE A 94 3.48 2.50 7.56
N TYR A 95 2.94 3.51 6.88
CA TYR A 95 3.71 4.67 6.42
C TYR A 95 4.22 5.54 7.57
N PHE A 96 3.49 5.62 8.69
CA PHE A 96 3.96 6.30 9.89
C PHE A 96 5.20 5.61 10.47
N LEU A 97 5.17 4.29 10.64
CA LEU A 97 6.30 3.49 11.13
C LEU A 97 7.49 3.55 10.16
N VAL A 98 7.23 3.48 8.87
CA VAL A 98 8.25 3.58 7.81
C VAL A 98 8.92 4.95 7.80
N ALA A 99 8.16 6.03 8.02
CA ALA A 99 8.72 7.38 8.21
C ALA A 99 9.57 7.51 9.49
N LYS A 100 9.43 6.58 10.46
CA LYS A 100 10.31 6.47 11.65
C LYS A 100 11.53 5.59 11.43
N GLY A 101 11.74 5.07 10.21
CA GLY A 101 12.92 4.29 9.85
C GLY A 101 12.80 2.79 10.09
N TYR A 102 11.58 2.28 10.31
CA TYR A 102 11.33 0.84 10.35
C TYR A 102 11.13 0.29 8.94
N VAL A 103 11.50 -0.98 8.74
CA VAL A 103 10.96 -1.79 7.65
C VAL A 103 9.69 -2.44 8.17
N VAL A 104 8.58 -2.26 7.46
CA VAL A 104 7.28 -2.84 7.84
C VAL A 104 6.88 -3.91 6.86
#